data_AF-A0A2V5NSS5-F1
#
_entry.id   AF-A0A2V5NSS5-F1
#
_cell.length_a   1.000
_cell.length_b   1.000
_cell.length_c   1.000
_cell.angle_alpha   90.00
_cell.angle_beta   90.00
_cell.angle_gamma   90.00
#
_symmetry.space_group_name_H-M   'P 1'
#
loop_
_entity.id
_entity.type
_entity.pdbx_description
1 polymer ?
#
loop_
_entity_poly.entity_id
_entity_poly.type
_entity_poly.pdbx_seq_one_letter_code
_entity_poly.pdbx_strand_id
1 'polypeptide(L)'
;MTDPSEAKRRWFEPASAILMALATLGTAWCSYQSSEWNGQSSTFATKAGRSNQQAAVLHLEGNQVLGIQAKMFMEFIDAQMAGKDKLARFYSDRFPPELRKAYDAWLAEKPFENPRADPHPFVPNLYQPRFLEDARLASADAGRNDAEGKRASAVAAHYLSNTVLFAAVLFFAGTSAKFDHRYVRQSSFFFAVTVLLFAAVRMFLLPVA
;
A
#
# COMPACT_ATOMS: atom_id res chain seq x y z
N MET A 1 20.53 -16.46 62.66
CA MET A 1 20.95 -15.27 61.90
C MET A 1 20.94 -15.65 60.43
N THR A 2 19.88 -15.31 59.72
CA THR A 2 19.82 -15.47 58.26
C THR A 2 20.78 -14.46 57.64
N ASP A 3 21.75 -14.94 56.85
CA ASP A 3 22.65 -14.08 56.09
C ASP A 3 21.79 -13.18 55.18
N PRO A 4 21.95 -11.84 55.20
CA PRO A 4 21.14 -10.91 54.39
C PRO A 4 21.18 -11.24 52.88
N SER A 5 22.14 -12.05 52.45
CA SER A 5 22.23 -12.54 51.07
C SER A 5 21.28 -13.69 50.70
N GLU A 6 20.90 -14.54 51.64
CA GLU A 6 19.90 -15.60 51.41
C GLU A 6 18.50 -15.01 51.24
N ALA A 7 18.14 -14.03 52.08
CA ALA A 7 16.86 -13.33 51.99
C ALA A 7 16.69 -12.61 50.64
N LYS A 8 17.76 -11.99 50.13
CA LYS A 8 17.77 -11.31 48.82
C LYS A 8 17.68 -12.29 47.64
N ARG A 9 18.17 -13.52 47.80
CA ARG A 9 18.08 -14.59 46.80
C ARG A 9 16.65 -15.14 46.70
N ARG A 10 15.96 -15.23 47.83
CA ARG A 10 14.60 -15.78 47.97
C ARG A 10 13.50 -14.92 47.35
N TRP A 11 13.66 -13.59 47.29
CA TRP A 11 12.70 -12.70 46.61
C TRP A 11 12.95 -12.60 45.09
N PHE A 12 14.14 -13.00 44.64
CA PHE A 12 14.54 -12.89 43.24
C PHE A 12 13.88 -13.96 42.35
N GLU A 13 13.71 -15.16 42.88
CA GLU A 13 13.02 -16.27 42.20
C GLU A 13 11.57 -15.91 41.82
N PRO A 14 10.68 -15.50 42.76
CA PRO A 14 9.32 -15.12 42.40
C PRO A 14 9.27 -13.87 41.51
N ALA A 15 10.17 -12.90 41.72
CA ALA A 15 10.24 -11.71 40.88
C ALA A 15 10.62 -12.04 39.42
N SER A 16 11.60 -12.95 39.22
CA SER A 16 11.97 -13.43 37.88
C SER A 16 10.85 -14.22 37.22
N ALA A 17 10.12 -15.05 37.98
CA ALA A 17 8.98 -15.80 37.48
C ALA A 17 7.85 -14.87 37.00
N ILE A 18 7.54 -13.83 37.78
CA ILE A 18 6.56 -12.80 37.39
C ILE A 18 7.03 -12.07 36.13
N LEU A 19 8.31 -11.68 36.06
CA LEU A 19 8.87 -10.98 34.91
C LEU A 19 8.77 -11.82 33.63
N MET A 20 9.07 -13.13 33.71
CA MET A 20 8.92 -14.07 32.60
C MET A 20 7.44 -14.29 32.21
N ALA A 21 6.54 -14.38 33.19
CA ALA A 21 5.11 -14.52 32.92
C ALA A 21 4.56 -13.30 32.18
N LEU A 22 4.90 -12.08 32.63
CA LEU A 22 4.50 -10.84 31.97
C LEU A 22 5.06 -10.74 30.55
N ALA A 23 6.33 -11.08 30.34
CA ALA A 23 6.93 -11.06 29.01
C ALA A 23 6.35 -12.15 28.08
N THR A 24 5.95 -13.30 28.63
CA THR A 24 5.24 -14.34 27.86
C THR A 24 3.88 -13.83 27.38
N LEU A 25 3.11 -13.19 28.27
CA LEU A 25 1.82 -12.59 27.92
C LEU A 25 1.99 -11.46 26.89
N GLY A 26 2.99 -10.59 27.08
CA GLY A 26 3.32 -9.52 26.13
C GLY A 26 3.72 -10.07 24.75
N THR A 27 4.48 -11.17 24.71
CA THR A 27 4.82 -11.88 23.46
C THR A 27 3.57 -12.40 22.78
N ALA A 28 2.68 -13.09 23.50
CA ALA A 28 1.44 -13.63 22.95
C ALA A 28 0.54 -12.51 22.39
N TRP A 29 0.39 -11.42 23.14
CA TRP A 29 -0.39 -10.27 22.70
C TRP A 29 0.18 -9.61 21.45
N CYS A 30 1.49 -9.35 21.41
CA CYS A 30 2.13 -8.74 20.26
C CYS A 30 2.07 -9.64 19.02
N SER A 31 2.25 -10.96 19.18
CA SER A 31 2.08 -11.91 18.07
C SER A 31 0.65 -11.91 17.52
N TYR A 32 -0.35 -11.88 18.40
CA TYR A 32 -1.77 -11.77 18.01
C TYR A 32 -2.04 -10.48 17.22
N GLN A 33 -1.68 -9.33 17.77
CA GLN A 33 -1.86 -8.03 17.12
C GLN A 33 -1.10 -7.94 15.79
N SER A 34 0.12 -8.45 15.73
CA SER A 34 0.88 -8.50 14.47
C SER A 34 0.16 -9.32 13.40
N SER A 35 -0.49 -10.43 13.77
CA SER A 35 -1.26 -11.26 12.84
C SER A 35 -2.51 -10.55 12.32
N GLU A 36 -3.26 -9.89 13.21
CA GLU A 36 -4.47 -9.13 12.84
C GLU A 36 -4.14 -7.98 11.88
N TRP A 37 -3.14 -7.16 12.22
CA TRP A 37 -2.68 -6.07 11.35
C TRP A 37 -2.14 -6.57 9.99
N ASN A 38 -1.46 -7.73 9.97
CA ASN A 38 -1.06 -8.37 8.71
C ASN A 38 -2.27 -8.84 7.88
N GLY A 39 -3.33 -9.33 8.53
CA GLY A 39 -4.60 -9.66 7.87
C GLY A 39 -5.25 -8.44 7.20
N GLN A 40 -5.27 -7.30 7.88
CA GLN A 40 -5.74 -6.03 7.31
C GLN A 40 -4.85 -5.59 6.14
N SER A 41 -3.52 -5.64 6.30
CA SER A 41 -2.57 -5.33 5.23
C SER A 41 -2.80 -6.19 3.98
N SER A 42 -3.02 -7.50 4.15
CA SER A 42 -3.30 -8.43 3.05
C SER A 42 -4.61 -8.10 2.33
N THR A 43 -5.64 -7.71 3.10
CA THR A 43 -6.93 -7.29 2.55
C THR A 43 -6.77 -6.03 1.69
N PHE A 44 -6.03 -5.03 2.17
CA PHE A 44 -5.73 -3.82 1.41
C PHE A 44 -4.88 -4.11 0.17
N ALA A 45 -3.87 -4.97 0.27
CA ALA A 45 -3.06 -5.40 -0.88
C ALA A 45 -3.91 -6.10 -1.95
N THR A 46 -4.88 -6.93 -1.55
CA THR A 46 -5.82 -7.56 -2.48
C THR A 46 -6.72 -6.53 -3.18
N LYS A 47 -7.23 -5.54 -2.44
CA LYS A 47 -8.01 -4.44 -3.03
C LYS A 47 -7.17 -3.62 -4.02
N ALA A 48 -5.94 -3.28 -3.65
CA ALA A 48 -5.00 -2.57 -4.53
C ALA A 48 -4.72 -3.36 -5.81
N GLY A 49 -4.50 -4.68 -5.69
CA GLY A 49 -4.31 -5.59 -6.83
C GLY A 49 -5.51 -5.60 -7.78
N ARG A 50 -6.74 -5.69 -7.26
CA ARG A 50 -7.97 -5.64 -8.07
C ARG A 50 -8.12 -4.31 -8.80
N SER A 51 -7.89 -3.19 -8.12
CA SER A 51 -7.98 -1.85 -8.73
C SER A 51 -6.90 -1.64 -9.80
N ASN A 52 -5.66 -2.12 -9.59
CA ASN A 52 -4.61 -2.10 -10.61
C ASN A 52 -4.96 -2.96 -11.82
N GLN A 53 -5.52 -4.15 -11.60
CA GLN A 53 -5.98 -5.00 -12.69
C GLN A 53 -7.10 -4.32 -13.49
N GLN A 54 -8.06 -3.68 -12.82
CA GLN A 54 -9.12 -2.91 -13.47
C GLN A 54 -8.55 -1.75 -14.30
N ALA A 55 -7.60 -0.99 -13.75
CA ALA A 55 -6.92 0.07 -14.49
C ALA A 55 -6.20 -0.47 -15.73
N ALA A 56 -5.53 -1.62 -15.63
CA ALA A 56 -4.85 -2.26 -16.76
C ALA A 56 -5.84 -2.70 -17.86
N VAL A 57 -7.00 -3.26 -17.49
CA VAL A 57 -8.07 -3.61 -18.43
C VAL A 57 -8.59 -2.36 -19.14
N LEU A 58 -8.89 -1.29 -18.38
CA LEU A 58 -9.37 -0.02 -18.94
C LEU A 58 -8.35 0.62 -19.89
N HIS A 59 -7.07 0.57 -19.57
CA HIS A 59 -6.02 1.03 -20.48
C HIS A 59 -5.96 0.19 -21.77
N LEU A 60 -6.11 -1.13 -21.67
CA LEU A 60 -6.06 -2.01 -22.83
C LEU A 60 -7.27 -1.80 -23.74
N GLU A 61 -8.49 -1.80 -23.18
CA GLU A 61 -9.72 -1.51 -23.91
C GLU A 61 -9.69 -0.11 -24.51
N GLY A 62 -9.21 0.87 -23.74
CA GLY A 62 -9.03 2.24 -24.19
C GLY A 62 -8.12 2.37 -25.41
N ASN A 63 -6.95 1.72 -25.36
CA ASN A 63 -6.01 1.70 -26.48
C ASN A 63 -6.60 1.02 -27.73
N GLN A 64 -7.41 -0.04 -27.56
CA GLN A 64 -8.12 -0.68 -28.68
C GLN A 64 -9.14 0.26 -29.30
N VAL A 65 -9.96 0.93 -28.47
CA VAL A 65 -10.95 1.91 -28.93
C VAL A 65 -10.27 3.07 -29.67
N LEU A 66 -9.18 3.60 -29.10
CA LEU A 66 -8.42 4.70 -29.70
C LEU A 66 -7.80 4.28 -31.04
N GLY A 67 -7.29 3.04 -31.14
CA GLY A 67 -6.79 2.48 -32.40
C GLY A 67 -7.89 2.32 -33.47
N ILE A 68 -9.08 1.84 -33.10
CA ILE A 68 -10.23 1.73 -34.03
C ILE A 68 -10.66 3.12 -34.50
N GLN A 69 -10.73 4.09 -33.59
CA GLN A 69 -11.10 5.46 -33.91
C GLN A 69 -10.05 6.16 -34.79
N ALA A 70 -8.76 5.98 -34.49
CA ALA A 70 -7.67 6.50 -35.32
C ALA A 70 -7.72 5.92 -36.74
N LYS A 71 -7.97 4.61 -36.87
CA LYS A 71 -8.18 3.98 -38.18
C LYS A 71 -9.39 4.58 -38.90
N MET A 72 -10.52 4.73 -38.22
CA MET A 72 -11.74 5.32 -38.80
C MET A 72 -11.51 6.75 -39.30
N PHE A 73 -10.73 7.54 -38.55
CA PHE A 73 -10.32 8.88 -38.93
C PHE A 73 -9.38 8.87 -40.15
N MET A 74 -8.40 7.97 -40.22
CA MET A 74 -7.53 7.84 -41.39
C MET A 74 -8.33 7.51 -42.66
N GLU A 75 -9.23 6.52 -42.59
CA GLU A 75 -10.08 6.14 -43.73
C GLU A 75 -11.03 7.27 -44.16
N PHE A 76 -11.52 8.06 -43.20
CA PHE A 76 -12.29 9.26 -43.47
C PHE A 76 -11.49 10.31 -44.24
N ILE A 77 -10.28 10.65 -43.77
CA ILE A 77 -9.39 11.63 -44.42
C ILE A 77 -8.99 11.15 -45.82
N ASP A 78 -8.62 9.89 -45.98
CA ASP A 78 -8.28 9.32 -47.29
C ASP A 78 -9.45 9.40 -48.27
N ALA A 79 -10.67 9.08 -47.81
CA ALA A 79 -11.88 9.20 -48.63
C ALA A 79 -12.17 10.65 -49.02
N GLN A 80 -11.98 11.60 -48.10
CA GLN A 80 -12.17 13.03 -48.35
C GLN A 80 -11.15 13.57 -49.36
N MET A 81 -9.87 13.24 -49.19
CA MET A 81 -8.79 13.64 -50.11
C MET A 81 -8.94 13.01 -51.50
N ALA A 82 -9.51 11.81 -51.59
CA ALA A 82 -9.82 11.15 -52.85
C ALA A 82 -11.13 11.64 -53.52
N GLY A 83 -11.83 12.63 -52.95
CA GLY A 83 -13.10 13.14 -53.48
C GLY A 83 -14.27 12.15 -53.39
N LYS A 84 -14.19 11.14 -52.51
CA LYS A 84 -15.23 10.11 -52.32
C LYS A 84 -16.22 10.53 -51.25
N ASP A 85 -16.98 11.60 -51.50
CA ASP A 85 -17.86 12.25 -50.51
C ASP A 85 -18.84 11.30 -49.80
N LYS A 86 -19.42 10.32 -50.52
CA LYS A 86 -20.32 9.33 -49.93
C LYS A 86 -19.62 8.45 -48.89
N LEU A 87 -18.36 8.07 -49.16
CA LEU A 87 -17.57 7.24 -48.27
C LEU A 87 -17.06 8.06 -47.07
N ALA A 88 -16.64 9.31 -47.29
CA ALA A 88 -16.27 10.22 -46.21
C ALA A 88 -17.44 10.44 -45.23
N ARG A 89 -18.64 10.76 -45.75
CA ARG A 89 -19.85 10.91 -44.91
C ARG A 89 -20.19 9.63 -44.12
N PHE A 90 -20.02 8.46 -44.74
CA PHE A 90 -20.25 7.18 -44.06
C PHE A 90 -19.39 7.01 -42.80
N TYR A 91 -18.12 7.41 -42.85
CA TYR A 91 -17.22 7.38 -41.68
C TYR A 91 -17.56 8.49 -40.68
N SER A 92 -17.71 9.74 -41.11
CA SER A 92 -17.96 10.87 -40.21
C SER A 92 -19.26 10.74 -39.42
N ASP A 93 -20.31 10.17 -40.02
CA ASP A 93 -21.60 9.94 -39.37
C ASP A 93 -21.49 8.93 -38.22
N ARG A 94 -20.50 8.04 -38.27
CA ARG A 94 -20.25 6.99 -37.27
C ARG A 94 -19.20 7.36 -36.23
N PHE A 95 -18.66 8.57 -36.29
CA PHE A 95 -17.77 9.05 -35.24
C PHE A 95 -18.49 9.03 -33.89
N PRO A 96 -17.89 8.41 -32.86
CA PRO A 96 -18.43 8.51 -31.50
C PRO A 96 -18.43 9.98 -31.05
N PRO A 97 -19.28 10.36 -30.08
CA PRO A 97 -19.43 11.75 -29.65
C PRO A 97 -18.11 12.43 -29.25
N GLU A 98 -17.22 11.71 -28.57
CA GLU A 98 -15.90 12.19 -28.15
C GLU A 98 -15.00 12.51 -29.35
N LEU A 99 -14.96 11.63 -30.35
CA LEU A 99 -14.20 11.85 -31.58
C LEU A 99 -14.79 12.97 -32.41
N ARG A 100 -16.12 13.05 -32.50
CA ARG A 100 -16.80 14.11 -33.25
C ARG A 100 -16.48 15.48 -32.65
N LYS A 101 -16.56 15.62 -31.32
CA LYS A 101 -16.19 16.86 -30.64
C LYS A 101 -14.73 17.25 -30.90
N ALA A 102 -13.82 16.29 -30.81
CA ALA A 102 -12.39 16.53 -31.07
C ALA A 102 -12.14 16.91 -32.54
N TYR A 103 -12.81 16.22 -33.47
CA TYR A 103 -12.73 16.49 -34.90
C TYR A 103 -13.28 17.88 -35.26
N ASP A 104 -14.44 18.25 -34.74
CA ASP A 104 -15.06 19.56 -35.00
C ASP A 104 -14.19 20.70 -34.47
N ALA A 105 -13.58 20.52 -33.29
CA ALA A 105 -12.64 21.47 -32.72
C ALA A 105 -11.35 21.57 -33.56
N TRP A 106 -10.80 20.42 -33.96
CA TRP A 106 -9.63 20.36 -34.85
C TRP A 106 -9.91 21.04 -36.20
N LEU A 107 -11.07 20.79 -36.81
CA LEU A 107 -11.45 21.40 -38.08
C LEU A 107 -11.64 22.93 -37.96
N ALA A 108 -12.09 23.42 -36.81
CA ALA A 108 -12.21 24.85 -36.53
C ALA A 108 -10.85 25.57 -36.55
N GLU A 109 -9.73 24.85 -36.31
CA GLU A 109 -8.37 25.38 -36.43
C GLU A 109 -7.89 25.52 -37.88
N LYS A 110 -8.68 25.03 -38.84
CA LYS A 110 -8.39 24.99 -40.29
C LYS A 110 -7.09 24.26 -40.62
N PRO A 111 -6.99 22.95 -40.30
CA PRO A 111 -5.73 22.21 -40.34
C PRO A 111 -5.12 22.06 -41.74
N PHE A 112 -5.93 22.24 -42.79
CA PHE A 112 -5.47 22.20 -44.18
C PHE A 112 -4.86 23.53 -44.67
N GLU A 113 -5.10 24.63 -43.95
CA GLU A 113 -4.67 25.99 -44.34
C GLU A 113 -3.74 26.63 -43.31
N ASN A 114 -3.85 26.23 -42.04
CA ASN A 114 -3.13 26.81 -40.91
C ASN A 114 -2.01 25.86 -40.43
N PRO A 115 -0.73 26.19 -40.68
CA PRO A 115 0.39 25.36 -40.24
C PRO A 115 0.56 25.26 -38.72
N ARG A 116 -0.14 26.10 -37.93
CA ARG A 116 -0.12 26.06 -36.46
C ARG A 116 -1.27 25.25 -35.85
N ALA A 117 -2.19 24.74 -36.67
CA ALA A 117 -3.24 23.85 -36.19
C ALA A 117 -2.61 22.58 -35.63
N ASP A 118 -3.28 21.94 -34.68
CA ASP A 118 -2.82 20.67 -34.15
C ASP A 118 -2.72 19.63 -35.29
N PRO A 119 -1.78 18.67 -35.23
CA PRO A 119 -1.56 17.74 -36.35
C PRO A 119 -2.74 16.79 -36.63
N HIS A 120 -3.54 16.48 -35.60
CA HIS A 120 -4.67 15.55 -35.68
C HIS A 120 -5.60 15.74 -34.48
N PRO A 121 -6.87 15.30 -34.54
CA PRO A 121 -7.83 15.50 -33.44
C PRO A 121 -7.51 14.72 -32.16
N PHE A 122 -6.64 13.70 -32.19
CA PHE A 122 -6.31 12.85 -31.04
C PHE A 122 -5.30 13.46 -30.04
N VAL A 123 -4.98 14.75 -30.17
CA VAL A 123 -4.10 15.45 -29.21
C VAL A 123 -4.79 15.63 -27.85
N PRO A 124 -4.05 15.65 -26.71
CA PRO A 124 -4.66 15.65 -25.37
C PRO A 124 -5.59 16.83 -25.03
N ASN A 125 -5.42 17.97 -25.70
CA ASN A 125 -6.29 19.15 -25.57
C ASN A 125 -7.64 18.99 -26.30
N LEU A 126 -7.70 18.23 -27.39
CA LEU A 126 -8.89 18.06 -28.22
C LEU A 126 -9.65 16.76 -27.93
N TYR A 127 -8.93 15.66 -27.68
CA TYR A 127 -9.51 14.35 -27.43
C TYR A 127 -9.14 13.85 -26.02
N GLN A 128 -10.15 13.82 -25.15
CA GLN A 128 -10.05 13.28 -23.81
C GLN A 128 -10.96 12.06 -23.70
N PRO A 129 -10.40 10.85 -23.87
CA PRO A 129 -11.19 9.64 -23.82
C PRO A 129 -11.68 9.37 -22.41
N ARG A 130 -12.95 8.98 -22.27
CA ARG A 130 -13.53 8.66 -20.96
C ARG A 130 -12.77 7.58 -20.19
N PHE A 131 -12.28 6.56 -20.89
CA PHE A 131 -11.55 5.45 -20.27
C PHE A 131 -10.25 5.88 -19.57
N LEU A 132 -9.66 7.03 -19.96
CA LEU A 132 -8.45 7.54 -19.33
C LEU A 132 -8.75 8.01 -17.90
N GLU A 133 -9.88 8.69 -17.70
CA GLU A 133 -10.29 9.10 -16.35
C GLU A 133 -10.72 7.90 -15.51
N ASP A 134 -11.48 6.96 -16.09
CA ASP A 134 -11.86 5.73 -15.38
C ASP A 134 -10.62 4.92 -14.94
N ALA A 135 -9.60 4.81 -15.81
CA ALA A 135 -8.33 4.16 -15.47
C ALA A 135 -7.53 4.94 -14.41
N ARG A 136 -7.57 6.28 -14.45
CA ARG A 136 -6.93 7.16 -13.48
C ARG A 136 -7.57 7.02 -12.09
N LEU A 137 -8.91 6.96 -12.03
CA LEU A 137 -9.66 6.73 -10.80
C LEU A 137 -9.34 5.35 -10.23
N ALA A 138 -9.35 4.29 -11.05
CA ALA A 138 -8.97 2.95 -10.61
C ALA A 138 -7.52 2.89 -10.09
N SER A 139 -6.58 3.59 -10.75
CA SER A 139 -5.18 3.68 -10.30
C SER A 139 -5.05 4.46 -8.98
N ALA A 140 -5.82 5.54 -8.82
CA ALA A 140 -5.85 6.30 -7.57
C ALA A 140 -6.41 5.46 -6.42
N ASP A 141 -7.45 4.66 -6.67
CA ASP A 141 -8.01 3.72 -5.69
C ASP A 141 -7.00 2.65 -5.29
N ALA A 142 -6.24 2.13 -6.26
CA ALA A 142 -5.14 1.20 -5.98
C ALA A 142 -4.08 1.83 -5.07
N GLY A 143 -3.65 3.06 -5.38
CA GLY A 143 -2.68 3.80 -4.58
C GLY A 143 -3.14 4.07 -3.14
N ARG A 144 -4.43 4.39 -2.95
CA ARG A 144 -5.00 4.57 -1.60
C ARG A 144 -4.98 3.28 -0.79
N ASN A 145 -5.40 2.17 -1.39
CA ASN A 145 -5.39 0.87 -0.72
C ASN A 145 -3.95 0.40 -0.42
N ASP A 146 -3.01 0.60 -1.33
CA ASP A 146 -1.59 0.27 -1.10
C ASP A 146 -1.00 1.08 0.06
N ALA A 147 -1.29 2.38 0.14
CA ALA A 147 -0.87 3.23 1.25
C ALA A 147 -1.43 2.74 2.60
N GLU A 148 -2.70 2.36 2.64
CA GLU A 148 -3.33 1.85 3.86
C GLU A 148 -2.79 0.47 4.26
N GLY A 149 -2.56 -0.41 3.28
CA GLY A 149 -1.91 -1.70 3.50
C GLY A 149 -0.51 -1.55 4.10
N LYS A 150 0.29 -0.60 3.58
CA LYS A 150 1.62 -0.29 4.12
C LYS A 150 1.58 0.22 5.55
N ARG A 151 0.59 1.06 5.90
CA ARG A 151 0.39 1.52 7.29
C ARG A 151 0.08 0.34 8.22
N ALA A 152 -0.86 -0.52 7.84
CA ALA A 152 -1.20 -1.72 8.61
C ALA A 152 0.01 -2.64 8.79
N SER A 153 0.78 -2.88 7.71
CA SER A 153 2.01 -3.67 7.77
C SER A 153 3.06 -3.06 8.69
N ALA A 154 3.22 -1.73 8.70
CA ALA A 154 4.14 -1.05 9.60
C ALA A 154 3.76 -1.23 11.08
N VAL A 155 2.46 -1.17 11.40
CA VAL A 155 1.97 -1.45 12.76
C VAL A 155 2.24 -2.91 13.13
N ALA A 156 1.96 -3.86 12.24
CA ALA A 156 2.28 -5.26 12.46
C ALA A 156 3.77 -5.48 12.76
N ALA A 157 4.65 -4.84 11.98
CA ALA A 157 6.10 -4.90 12.18
C ALA A 157 6.53 -4.33 13.54
N HIS A 158 5.86 -3.28 14.05
CA HIS A 158 6.13 -2.76 15.39
C HIS A 158 5.77 -3.76 16.49
N TYR A 159 4.61 -4.43 16.40
CA TYR A 159 4.27 -5.51 17.32
C TYR A 159 5.28 -6.67 17.24
N LEU A 160 5.67 -7.08 16.03
CA LEU A 160 6.71 -8.10 15.84
C LEU A 160 8.06 -7.68 16.43
N SER A 161 8.43 -6.40 16.37
CA SER A 161 9.65 -5.92 17.02
C SER A 161 9.57 -6.03 18.55
N ASN A 162 8.38 -5.82 19.13
CA ASN A 162 8.16 -5.95 20.57
C ASN A 162 8.21 -7.41 21.05
N THR A 163 7.81 -8.40 20.24
CA THR A 163 7.95 -9.82 20.62
C THR A 163 9.43 -10.19 20.82
N VAL A 164 10.33 -9.66 19.99
CA VAL A 164 11.78 -9.85 20.14
C VAL A 164 12.29 -9.24 21.45
N LEU A 165 11.79 -8.05 21.84
CA LEU A 165 12.12 -7.43 23.12
C LEU A 165 11.64 -8.30 24.29
N PHE A 166 10.42 -8.82 24.25
CA PHE A 166 9.92 -9.72 25.29
C PHE A 166 10.68 -11.05 25.34
N ALA A 167 11.12 -11.60 24.20
CA ALA A 167 12.00 -12.77 24.16
C ALA A 167 13.35 -12.49 24.86
N ALA A 168 13.93 -11.30 24.65
CA ALA A 168 15.12 -10.88 25.39
C ALA A 168 14.85 -10.81 26.90
N VAL A 169 13.69 -10.27 27.32
CA VAL A 169 13.29 -10.26 28.74
C VAL A 169 13.21 -11.68 29.29
N LEU A 170 12.56 -12.63 28.58
CA LEU A 170 12.51 -14.04 29.00
C LEU A 170 13.91 -14.62 29.21
N PHE A 171 14.81 -14.35 28.27
CA PHE A 171 16.18 -14.86 28.32
C PHE A 171 16.95 -14.31 29.51
N PHE A 172 16.98 -12.98 29.70
CA PHE A 172 17.72 -12.37 30.81
C PHE A 172 17.10 -12.66 32.17
N ALA A 173 15.76 -12.68 32.27
CA ALA A 173 15.06 -13.06 33.49
C ALA A 173 15.34 -14.52 33.89
N GLY A 174 15.26 -15.45 32.92
CA GLY A 174 15.48 -16.87 33.17
C GLY A 174 16.95 -17.24 33.44
N THR A 175 17.89 -16.57 32.80
CA THR A 175 19.34 -16.78 33.06
C THR A 175 19.80 -16.10 34.34
N SER A 176 19.19 -14.98 34.73
CA SER A 176 19.54 -14.22 35.94
C SER A 176 19.50 -15.08 37.20
N ALA A 177 18.57 -16.03 37.31
CA ALA A 177 18.44 -16.90 38.48
C ALA A 177 19.63 -17.87 38.64
N LYS A 178 20.38 -18.15 37.56
CA LYS A 178 21.48 -19.14 37.54
C LYS A 178 22.86 -18.55 37.87
N PHE A 179 23.02 -17.23 37.97
CA PHE A 179 24.31 -16.61 38.26
C PHE A 179 24.63 -16.61 39.76
N ASP A 180 25.78 -17.18 40.12
CA ASP A 180 26.31 -17.17 41.49
C ASP A 180 26.86 -15.80 41.89
N HIS A 181 27.40 -15.04 40.93
CA HIS A 181 27.97 -13.71 41.18
C HIS A 181 26.87 -12.65 41.33
N ARG A 182 26.78 -12.03 42.52
CA ARG A 182 25.68 -11.09 42.88
C ARG A 182 25.54 -9.90 41.93
N TYR A 183 26.66 -9.33 41.47
CA TYR A 183 26.66 -8.18 40.55
C TYR A 183 26.11 -8.53 39.15
N VAL A 184 26.45 -9.71 38.62
CA VAL A 184 25.97 -10.18 37.31
C VAL A 184 24.47 -10.50 37.37
N ARG A 185 24.02 -11.10 38.47
CA ARG A 185 22.59 -11.34 38.71
C ARG A 185 21.78 -10.05 38.77
N GLN A 186 22.25 -9.04 39.52
CA GLN A 186 21.52 -7.77 39.66
C GLN A 186 21.49 -6.96 38.35
N SER A 187 22.60 -6.92 37.61
CA SER A 187 22.66 -6.20 36.32
C SER A 187 21.76 -6.84 35.26
N SER A 188 21.80 -8.17 35.11
CA SER A 188 20.93 -8.90 34.17
C SER A 188 19.44 -8.68 34.46
N PHE A 189 19.05 -8.75 35.74
CA PHE A 189 17.67 -8.51 36.14
C PHE A 189 17.22 -7.07 35.90
N PHE A 190 18.04 -6.09 36.27
CA PHE A 190 17.71 -4.69 36.06
C PHE A 190 17.60 -4.36 34.57
N PHE A 191 18.45 -4.95 33.74
CA PHE A 191 18.34 -4.88 32.29
C PHE A 191 17.02 -5.48 31.80
N ALA A 192 16.65 -6.68 32.24
CA ALA A 192 15.39 -7.33 31.87
C ALA A 192 14.16 -6.49 32.26
N VAL A 193 14.17 -5.90 33.47
CA VAL A 193 13.10 -4.99 33.93
C VAL A 193 13.03 -3.74 33.03
N THR A 194 14.17 -3.14 32.70
CA THR A 194 14.23 -1.94 31.85
C THR A 194 13.67 -2.22 30.45
N VAL A 195 14.08 -3.33 29.84
CA VAL A 195 13.58 -3.75 28.52
C VAL A 195 12.08 -4.08 28.58
N LEU A 196 11.60 -4.72 29.65
CA LEU A 196 10.16 -5.00 29.82
C LEU A 196 9.35 -3.71 29.90
N LEU A 197 9.78 -2.74 30.71
CA LEU A 197 9.08 -1.46 30.84
C LEU A 197 9.06 -0.73 29.49
N PHE A 198 10.19 -0.70 28.78
CA PHE A 198 10.26 -0.10 27.45
C PHE A 198 9.32 -0.78 26.45
N ALA A 199 9.34 -2.12 26.38
CA ALA A 199 8.48 -2.89 25.49
C ALA A 199 6.99 -2.72 25.84
N ALA A 200 6.64 -2.71 27.13
CA ALA A 200 5.29 -2.50 27.61
C ALA A 200 4.78 -1.10 27.23
N VAL A 201 5.58 -0.04 27.46
CA VAL A 201 5.22 1.32 27.05
C VAL A 201 4.99 1.40 25.55
N ARG A 202 5.89 0.83 24.73
CA ARG A 202 5.67 0.79 23.27
C ARG A 202 4.39 0.04 22.91
N MET A 203 4.13 -1.11 23.55
CA MET A 203 2.94 -1.91 23.31
C MET A 203 1.65 -1.13 23.62
N PHE A 204 1.61 -0.35 24.69
CA PHE A 204 0.45 0.48 25.05
C PHE A 204 0.26 1.72 24.17
N LEU A 205 1.32 2.19 23.50
CA LEU A 205 1.25 3.32 22.56
C LEU A 205 0.87 2.90 21.13
N LEU A 206 0.98 1.61 20.79
CA LEU A 206 0.63 1.10 19.47
C LEU A 206 -0.89 0.97 19.31
N PRO A 207 -1.43 1.24 18.11
CA PRO A 207 -2.86 1.08 17.85
C PRO A 207 -3.24 -0.40 17.82
N VAL A 208 -4.35 -0.72 18.46
CA VAL A 208 -4.95 -2.07 18.50
C VAL A 208 -5.80 -2.26 17.24
N ALA A 209 -5.68 -3.44 16.63
CA ALA A 209 -6.41 -3.84 15.42
C ALA A 209 -7.92 -3.99 15.65
#